data_AF-A0A5B7BE19-F1
#
_entry.id   AF-A0A5B7BE19-F1
#
_cell.length_a   1.000
_cell.length_b   1.000
_cell.length_c   1.000
_cell.angle_alpha   90.00
_cell.angle_beta   90.00
_cell.angle_gamma   90.00
#
_symmetry.space_group_name_H-M   'P 1'
#
loop_
_entity.id
_entity.type
_entity.pdbx_description
1 polymer ?
#
loop_
_entity_poly.entity_id
_entity_poly.type
_entity_poly.pdbx_seq_one_letter_code
_entity_poly.pdbx_strand_id
1 'polypeptide(L)'
;FELLLYCTMGRPFQPCESSPRQLLTPLMLLFGDQLDDETKQAMFDPMKFEFTWQVECVSSRYGWLLLLSRESSCLFFFNPLTRQKIELPYRKSIFSAVAFSAPPTSPDCTVYVVAMPIFSDKLCVDTFRVNQDKTWIRHVFKPTSLECNTTIQVICCNRVLYCVDLHGRVTIFDAKHSSWSSIPCRKDKSFGGSVCKPYLVEFNGEIYAGKKGSYGVLDEIYKLKFDNDGVTDWVEVEDLD
;
A
#
# COMPACT_ATOMS: atom_id res chain seq x y z
N PHE A 1 -14.91 9.86 0.04
CA PHE A 1 -14.47 9.07 1.19
C PHE A 1 -13.12 8.42 0.91
N GLU A 2 -12.04 9.10 1.29
CA GLU A 2 -10.72 8.48 1.39
C GLU A 2 -10.43 8.17 2.86
N LEU A 3 -10.07 6.91 3.15
CA LEU A 3 -9.45 6.56 4.43
C LEU A 3 -7.95 6.69 4.25
N LEU A 4 -7.37 7.68 4.91
CA LEU A 4 -5.94 7.70 5.15
C LEU A 4 -5.69 6.96 6.47
N LEU A 5 -5.26 5.71 6.34
CA LEU A 5 -4.80 4.95 7.49
C LEU A 5 -3.33 5.30 7.77
N TYR A 6 -3.06 5.89 8.92
CA TYR A 6 -1.72 5.92 9.49
C TYR A 6 -1.50 4.59 10.21
N CYS A 7 -1.14 3.55 9.46
CA CYS A 7 -0.47 2.41 10.05
C CYS A 7 1.02 2.71 10.15
N THR A 8 1.51 2.96 11.37
CA THR A 8 2.94 2.77 11.65
C THR A 8 3.23 1.29 11.44
N MET A 9 3.76 0.96 10.25
CA MET A 9 4.24 -0.36 9.90
C MET A 9 5.16 -0.84 11.03
N GLY A 10 4.74 -1.88 11.75
CA GLY A 10 5.58 -2.54 12.73
C GLY A 10 6.89 -2.95 12.04
N ARG A 11 8.03 -2.66 12.68
CA ARG A 11 9.33 -3.07 12.17
C ARG A 11 9.31 -4.57 11.84
N PRO A 12 9.92 -5.03 10.74
CA PRO A 12 10.30 -6.43 10.67
C PRO A 12 11.20 -6.75 11.86
N PHE A 13 10.90 -7.86 12.51
CA PHE A 13 11.55 -8.35 13.72
C PHE A 13 13.08 -8.28 13.60
N GLN A 14 13.73 -7.41 14.37
CA GLN A 14 15.14 -7.55 14.75
C GLN A 14 15.16 -7.96 16.23
N PRO A 15 15.78 -9.10 16.59
CA PRO A 15 15.95 -9.47 17.98
C PRO A 15 17.08 -8.63 18.57
N CYS A 16 16.76 -7.42 19.00
CA CYS A 16 17.60 -6.66 19.93
C CYS A 16 16.73 -6.23 21.11
N GLU A 17 16.81 -7.01 22.19
CA GLU A 17 16.32 -6.63 23.50
C GLU A 17 17.14 -5.45 24.02
N SER A 18 16.51 -4.28 24.18
CA SER A 18 16.89 -3.20 25.14
C SER A 18 16.39 -1.79 24.75
N SER A 19 15.11 -1.63 24.37
CA SER A 19 14.49 -0.30 24.46
C SER A 19 13.01 -0.40 24.83
N PRO A 20 12.48 0.53 25.65
CA PRO A 20 11.06 0.55 25.98
C PRO A 20 10.25 0.73 24.70
N ARG A 21 9.38 -0.26 24.42
CA ARG A 21 8.54 -0.29 23.22
C ARG A 21 7.52 0.85 23.30
N GLN A 22 7.77 1.93 22.56
CA GLN A 22 6.75 2.93 22.31
C GLN A 22 5.61 2.26 21.53
N LEU A 23 4.43 2.14 22.15
CA LEU A 23 3.20 1.81 21.44
C LEU A 23 2.90 2.97 20.48
N LEU A 24 3.20 2.77 19.21
CA LEU A 24 2.69 3.64 18.16
C LEU A 24 1.26 3.17 17.85
N THR A 25 0.28 3.88 18.37
CA THR A 25 -1.14 3.70 18.05
C THR A 25 -1.36 4.06 16.57
N PRO A 26 -1.93 3.17 15.74
CA PRO A 26 -2.29 3.55 14.38
C PRO A 26 -3.45 4.55 14.42
N LEU A 27 -3.24 5.73 13.81
CA LEU A 27 -4.28 6.76 13.69
C LEU A 27 -5.12 6.48 12.45
N MET A 28 -6.44 6.37 12.60
CA MET A 28 -7.36 6.37 11.47
C MET A 28 -7.83 7.81 11.23
N LEU A 29 -7.55 8.37 10.05
CA LEU A 29 -8.13 9.65 9.64
C LEU A 29 -9.18 9.39 8.56
N LEU A 30 -10.44 9.66 8.92
CA LEU A 30 -11.59 9.65 8.03
C LEU A 30 -11.76 11.07 7.47
N PHE A 31 -11.57 11.28 6.17
CA PHE A 31 -11.94 12.54 5.52
C PHE A 31 -13.23 12.34 4.72
N GLY A 32 -14.26 13.11 5.06
CA GLY A 32 -15.57 13.08 4.41
C GLY A 32 -16.27 14.43 4.48
N ASP A 33 -16.72 14.90 3.32
CA ASP A 33 -17.49 16.10 3.01
C ASP A 33 -18.99 16.01 3.38
N GLN A 34 -19.44 14.85 3.86
CA GLN A 34 -20.78 14.62 4.43
C GLN A 34 -20.75 14.29 5.93
N LEU A 35 -19.69 14.66 6.63
CA LEU A 35 -19.70 14.69 8.09
C LEU A 35 -20.32 16.04 8.47
N ASP A 36 -21.54 16.02 9.02
CA ASP A 36 -22.23 17.19 9.57
C ASP A 36 -21.26 18.08 10.37
N ASP A 37 -21.46 19.40 10.42
CA ASP A 37 -20.47 20.38 10.90
C ASP A 37 -19.82 20.08 12.27
N GLU A 38 -20.44 19.24 13.11
CA GLU A 38 -19.92 18.75 14.40
C GLU A 38 -19.02 17.49 14.32
N THR A 39 -18.95 16.79 13.17
CA THR A 39 -18.24 15.51 12.99
C THR A 39 -17.00 15.61 12.09
N LYS A 40 -16.52 16.84 11.83
CA LYS A 40 -15.32 17.08 10.99
C LYS A 40 -14.02 16.44 11.52
N GLN A 41 -14.02 15.97 12.77
CA GLN A 41 -12.90 15.27 13.41
C GLN A 41 -13.40 14.16 14.34
N ALA A 42 -14.17 13.19 13.82
CA ALA A 42 -14.34 11.95 14.56
C ALA A 42 -13.05 11.12 14.43
N MET A 43 -12.16 11.23 15.44
CA MET A 43 -11.20 10.17 15.74
C MET A 43 -12.01 8.91 16.03
N PHE A 44 -12.19 8.08 15.00
CA PHE A 44 -12.79 6.78 15.21
C PHE A 44 -11.73 5.94 15.92
N ASP A 45 -11.89 5.78 17.24
CA ASP A 45 -11.10 4.82 18.00
C ASP A 45 -11.56 3.41 17.57
N PRO A 46 -10.78 2.68 16.75
CA PRO A 46 -11.17 1.34 16.38
C PRO A 46 -11.08 0.38 17.58
N MET A 47 -10.60 0.80 18.76
CA MET A 47 -10.35 -0.06 19.93
C MET A 47 -11.59 -0.54 20.70
N LYS A 48 -12.82 -0.30 20.24
CA LYS A 48 -13.93 -1.21 20.63
C LYS A 48 -13.96 -2.50 19.81
N PHE A 49 -13.08 -2.64 18.83
CA PHE A 49 -12.63 -3.91 18.30
C PHE A 49 -11.29 -4.19 18.97
N GLU A 50 -11.21 -5.19 19.84
CA GLU A 50 -9.93 -5.64 20.41
C GLU A 50 -9.02 -6.10 19.26
N PHE A 51 -8.24 -5.17 18.70
CA PHE A 51 -7.11 -5.50 17.86
C PHE A 51 -6.06 -6.11 18.78
N THR A 52 -6.23 -7.42 19.04
CA THR A 52 -5.17 -8.25 19.56
C THR A 52 -3.97 -8.11 18.62
N TRP A 53 -2.75 -8.36 19.12
CA TRP A 53 -1.50 -8.37 18.34
C TRP A 53 -1.50 -9.31 17.11
N GLN A 54 -2.63 -9.94 16.83
CA GLN A 54 -2.87 -10.96 15.82
C GLN A 54 -3.43 -10.41 14.51
N VAL A 55 -3.75 -9.11 14.38
CA VAL A 55 -4.24 -8.53 13.12
C VAL A 55 -3.41 -7.32 12.71
N GLU A 56 -3.01 -7.28 11.44
CA GLU A 56 -2.23 -6.21 10.84
C GLU A 56 -3.00 -5.60 9.66
N CYS A 57 -3.10 -4.27 9.59
CA CYS A 57 -3.62 -3.64 8.38
C CYS A 57 -2.50 -3.51 7.35
N VAL A 58 -2.73 -4.09 6.17
CA VAL A 58 -1.74 -4.16 5.08
C VAL A 58 -2.08 -3.25 3.92
N SER A 59 -3.33 -2.77 3.82
CA SER A 59 -3.75 -1.77 2.85
C SER A 59 -5.06 -1.10 3.31
N SER A 60 -5.30 0.15 2.93
CA SER A 60 -6.57 0.84 3.17
C SER A 60 -6.92 1.74 2.00
N ARG A 61 -8.17 1.66 1.55
CA ARG A 61 -8.71 2.45 0.44
C ARG A 61 -10.23 2.33 0.35
N TYR A 62 -10.88 3.30 -0.26
CA TYR A 62 -12.30 3.24 -0.65
C TYR A 62 -13.33 2.99 0.48
N GLY A 63 -13.05 3.37 1.72
CA GLY A 63 -13.94 3.00 2.83
C GLY A 63 -13.53 1.71 3.56
N TRP A 64 -12.48 1.01 3.11
CA TRP A 64 -12.17 -0.35 3.53
C TRP A 64 -10.72 -0.51 4.03
N LEU A 65 -10.57 -1.42 4.98
CA LEU A 65 -9.29 -1.95 5.44
C LEU A 65 -9.11 -3.34 4.83
N LEU A 66 -7.88 -3.64 4.40
CA LEU A 66 -7.46 -4.99 4.09
C LEU A 66 -6.51 -5.45 5.20
N LEU A 67 -6.92 -6.48 5.92
CA LEU A 67 -6.31 -6.94 7.15
C LEU A 67 -5.71 -8.33 6.97
N LEU A 68 -4.54 -8.56 7.54
CA LEU A 68 -3.90 -9.85 7.69
C LEU A 68 -4.11 -10.36 9.12
N SER A 69 -4.76 -11.50 9.28
CA SER A 69 -4.74 -12.24 10.55
C SER A 69 -3.44 -13.05 10.62
N ARG A 70 -2.58 -12.75 11.61
CA ARG A 70 -1.37 -13.51 11.91
C ARG A 70 -1.66 -14.93 12.40
N GLU A 71 -2.78 -15.11 13.09
CA GLU A 71 -3.20 -16.43 13.60
C GLU A 71 -3.60 -17.38 12.46
N SER A 72 -4.48 -16.92 11.57
CA SER A 72 -4.97 -17.74 10.45
C SER A 72 -4.11 -17.63 9.19
N SER A 73 -3.20 -16.65 9.12
CA SER A 73 -2.48 -16.25 7.91
C SER A 73 -3.40 -15.91 6.73
N CYS A 74 -4.63 -15.48 7.02
CA CYS A 74 -5.64 -15.12 6.03
C CYS A 74 -5.75 -13.60 5.85
N LEU A 75 -6.09 -13.19 4.63
CA LEU A 75 -6.48 -11.82 4.32
C LEU A 75 -8.01 -11.67 4.37
N PHE A 76 -8.48 -10.54 4.87
CA PHE A 76 -9.90 -10.19 4.84
C PHE A 76 -10.10 -8.68 4.78
N PHE A 77 -11.17 -8.27 4.12
CA PHE A 77 -11.62 -6.89 4.13
C PHE A 77 -12.47 -6.60 5.36
N PHE A 78 -12.36 -5.39 5.88
CA PHE A 78 -13.18 -4.87 6.96
C PHE A 78 -13.58 -3.42 6.68
N ASN A 79 -14.86 -3.12 6.76
CA ASN A 79 -15.36 -1.76 6.72
C ASN A 79 -15.60 -1.27 8.16
N PRO A 80 -14.88 -0.24 8.65
CA PRO A 80 -15.02 0.20 10.03
C PRO A 80 -16.36 0.87 10.33
N LEU A 81 -17.02 1.45 9.31
CA LEU A 81 -18.30 2.15 9.46
C LEU A 81 -19.47 1.16 9.48
N THR A 82 -19.51 0.23 8.52
CA THR A 82 -20.60 -0.75 8.38
C THR A 82 -20.35 -2.04 9.17
N ARG A 83 -19.13 -2.23 9.68
CA ARG A 83 -18.63 -3.47 10.30
C ARG A 83 -18.71 -4.71 9.41
N GLN A 84 -18.86 -4.51 8.09
CA GLN A 84 -18.89 -5.62 7.14
C GLN A 84 -17.51 -6.25 7.02
N LYS A 85 -17.47 -7.59 7.02
CA LYS A 85 -16.25 -8.40 6.84
C LYS A 85 -16.39 -9.27 5.59
N ILE A 86 -15.34 -9.33 4.76
CA ILE A 86 -15.28 -10.21 3.59
C ILE A 86 -13.97 -11.00 3.66
N GLU A 87 -14.06 -12.32 3.81
CA GLU A 87 -12.88 -13.19 3.88
C GLU A 87 -12.36 -13.55 2.50
N LEU A 88 -11.04 -13.57 2.35
CA LEU A 88 -10.39 -14.03 1.12
C LEU A 88 -9.79 -15.42 1.33
N PRO A 89 -9.80 -16.30 0.31
CA PRO A 89 -9.29 -17.67 0.42
C PRO A 89 -7.75 -17.75 0.44
N TYR A 90 -7.07 -16.71 0.93
CA TYR A 90 -5.61 -16.58 0.89
C TYR A 90 -4.95 -17.31 2.07
N ARG A 91 -3.89 -18.10 1.79
CA ARG A 91 -3.20 -18.94 2.79
C ARG A 91 -1.68 -18.75 2.84
N LYS A 92 -1.13 -17.68 2.26
CA LYS A 92 0.34 -17.48 2.18
C LYS A 92 0.77 -16.29 3.03
N SER A 93 1.55 -16.50 4.08
CA SER A 93 1.87 -15.43 5.03
C SER A 93 2.97 -14.46 4.57
N ILE A 94 3.83 -14.86 3.63
CA ILE A 94 5.01 -14.07 3.25
C ILE A 94 4.71 -13.27 1.98
N PHE A 95 4.49 -11.98 2.14
CA PHE A 95 4.40 -11.01 1.07
C PHE A 95 5.09 -9.70 1.48
N SER A 96 5.46 -8.91 0.47
CA SER A 96 6.15 -7.64 0.64
C SER A 96 5.15 -6.49 0.68
N ALA A 97 4.07 -6.55 -0.10
CA ALA A 97 3.08 -5.50 -0.20
C ALA A 97 1.73 -6.02 -0.73
N VAL A 98 0.64 -5.32 -0.42
CA VAL A 98 -0.73 -5.68 -0.86
C VAL A 98 -1.49 -4.42 -1.28
N ALA A 99 -2.24 -4.52 -2.37
CA ALA A 99 -3.16 -3.46 -2.83
C ALA A 99 -4.45 -4.05 -3.39
N PHE A 100 -5.46 -3.20 -3.57
CA PHE A 100 -6.73 -3.56 -4.21
C PHE A 100 -7.25 -2.43 -5.10
N SER A 101 -7.94 -2.81 -6.19
CA SER A 101 -8.29 -1.89 -7.30
C SER A 101 -9.58 -1.11 -7.12
N ALA A 102 -10.54 -1.61 -6.34
CA ALA A 102 -11.87 -1.03 -6.17
C ALA A 102 -12.44 -1.43 -4.79
N PRO A 103 -13.54 -0.83 -4.29
CA PRO A 103 -14.21 -1.35 -3.08
C PRO A 103 -14.47 -2.86 -3.21
N PRO A 104 -14.29 -3.69 -2.16
CA PRO A 104 -14.44 -5.13 -2.25
C PRO A 104 -15.87 -5.60 -2.58
N THR A 105 -16.87 -4.71 -2.44
CA THR A 105 -18.24 -4.94 -2.89
C THR A 105 -18.44 -4.70 -4.39
N SER A 106 -17.48 -4.08 -5.08
CA SER A 106 -17.51 -3.86 -6.52
C SER A 106 -17.22 -5.17 -7.27
N PRO A 107 -17.93 -5.47 -8.37
CA PRO A 107 -17.65 -6.65 -9.20
C PRO A 107 -16.26 -6.60 -9.85
N ASP A 108 -15.63 -5.42 -9.89
CA ASP A 108 -14.31 -5.17 -10.47
C ASP A 108 -13.16 -5.14 -9.45
N CYS A 109 -13.43 -5.44 -8.19
CA CYS A 109 -12.38 -5.50 -7.17
C CYS A 109 -11.43 -6.66 -7.43
N THR A 110 -10.16 -6.31 -7.63
CA THR A 110 -9.04 -7.24 -7.68
C THR A 110 -8.09 -6.93 -6.54
N VAL A 111 -7.71 -7.97 -5.80
CA VAL A 111 -6.65 -7.92 -4.80
C VAL A 111 -5.35 -8.36 -5.45
N TYR A 112 -4.28 -7.67 -5.10
CA TYR A 112 -2.94 -7.95 -5.57
C TYR A 112 -2.03 -8.14 -4.37
N VAL A 113 -1.35 -9.28 -4.33
CA VAL A 113 -0.36 -9.59 -3.31
C VAL A 113 0.99 -9.74 -3.98
N VAL A 114 1.90 -8.83 -3.66
CA VAL A 114 3.26 -8.79 -4.20
C VAL A 114 4.18 -9.47 -3.19
N ALA A 115 4.86 -10.52 -3.62
CA ALA A 115 5.82 -11.26 -2.81
C ALA A 115 7.18 -11.31 -3.50
N MET A 116 8.20 -10.84 -2.79
CA MET A 116 9.59 -11.00 -3.18
C MET A 116 10.33 -11.81 -2.11
N PRO A 117 10.51 -13.13 -2.31
CA PRO A 117 11.21 -13.96 -1.34
C PRO A 117 12.69 -13.55 -1.24
N ILE A 118 13.19 -13.38 -0.01
CA ILE A 118 14.55 -12.89 0.31
C ILE A 118 15.67 -13.67 -0.41
N PHE A 119 15.44 -14.95 -0.69
CA PHE A 119 16.41 -15.85 -1.34
C PHE A 119 16.06 -16.19 -2.79
N SER A 120 15.19 -15.41 -3.44
CA SER A 120 14.77 -15.66 -4.81
C SER A 120 15.03 -14.46 -5.71
N ASP A 121 15.51 -14.74 -6.92
CA ASP A 121 15.53 -13.82 -8.06
C ASP A 121 14.14 -13.62 -8.70
N LYS A 122 13.07 -14.06 -8.03
CA LYS A 122 11.72 -14.08 -8.58
C LYS A 122 10.83 -13.14 -7.81
N LEU A 123 10.10 -12.35 -8.57
CA LEU A 123 8.97 -11.59 -8.11
C LEU A 123 7.70 -12.38 -8.38
N CYS A 124 6.86 -12.54 -7.37
CA CYS A 124 5.53 -13.13 -7.52
C CYS A 124 4.47 -12.07 -7.30
N VAL A 125 3.47 -12.04 -8.17
CA VAL A 125 2.24 -11.27 -7.96
C VAL A 125 1.08 -12.25 -7.99
N ASP A 126 0.41 -12.42 -6.85
CA ASP A 126 -0.83 -13.19 -6.76
C ASP A 126 -2.02 -12.23 -6.94
N THR A 127 -2.93 -12.54 -7.85
CA THR A 127 -4.14 -11.76 -8.14
C THR A 127 -5.41 -12.53 -7.79
N PHE A 128 -6.43 -11.81 -7.34
CA PHE A 128 -7.73 -12.41 -7.01
C PHE A 128 -8.87 -11.41 -7.19
N ARG A 129 -9.79 -11.71 -8.13
CA ARG A 129 -11.02 -10.95 -8.31
C ARG A 129 -12.04 -11.36 -7.25
N VAL A 130 -12.29 -10.48 -6.28
CA VAL A 130 -13.03 -10.77 -5.04
C VAL A 130 -14.38 -11.46 -5.28
N ASN A 131 -15.11 -10.99 -6.30
CA ASN A 131 -16.47 -11.43 -6.60
C ASN A 131 -16.58 -12.35 -7.83
N GLN A 132 -15.47 -12.84 -8.37
CA GLN A 132 -15.46 -13.62 -9.61
C GLN A 132 -14.57 -14.87 -9.52
N ASP A 133 -13.39 -14.76 -8.90
CA ASP A 133 -12.43 -15.84 -8.87
C ASP A 133 -12.71 -16.80 -7.70
N LYS A 134 -12.51 -18.10 -7.95
CA LYS A 134 -12.53 -19.13 -6.90
C LYS A 134 -11.16 -19.37 -6.28
N THR A 135 -10.10 -19.02 -7.00
CA THR A 135 -8.71 -19.30 -6.66
C THR A 135 -7.81 -18.15 -7.09
N TRP A 136 -6.73 -17.93 -6.35
CA TRP A 136 -5.71 -16.95 -6.69
C TRP A 136 -4.95 -17.34 -7.96
N ILE A 137 -4.68 -16.37 -8.82
CA ILE A 137 -3.84 -16.52 -10.01
C ILE A 137 -2.45 -16.02 -9.68
N ARG A 138 -1.41 -16.82 -9.96
CA ARG A 138 -0.02 -16.47 -9.68
C ARG A 138 0.71 -16.07 -10.96
N HIS A 139 1.28 -14.87 -10.95
CA HIS A 139 2.18 -14.36 -11.97
C HIS A 139 3.61 -14.38 -11.42
N VAL A 140 4.57 -14.87 -12.21
CA VAL A 140 5.97 -15.00 -11.80
C VAL A 140 6.85 -14.27 -12.80
N PHE A 141 7.68 -13.38 -12.29
CA PHE A 141 8.60 -12.56 -13.06
C PHE A 141 10.03 -12.73 -12.55
N LYS A 142 10.98 -12.56 -13.45
CA LYS A 142 12.41 -12.43 -13.11
C LYS A 142 12.81 -10.99 -13.37
N PRO A 143 12.97 -10.15 -12.34
CA PRO A 143 13.42 -8.78 -12.54
C PRO A 143 14.79 -8.78 -13.21
N THR A 144 14.94 -8.01 -14.28
CA THR A 144 16.19 -7.91 -15.04
C THR A 144 17.28 -7.17 -14.26
N SER A 145 16.92 -6.47 -13.19
CA SER A 145 17.82 -5.68 -12.35
C SER A 145 17.65 -6.03 -10.87
N LEU A 146 18.74 -5.98 -10.11
CA LEU A 146 18.81 -6.16 -8.64
C LEU A 146 17.97 -5.13 -7.85
N GLU A 147 17.26 -4.26 -8.55
CA GLU A 147 16.64 -3.03 -8.07
C GLU A 147 15.37 -3.27 -7.25
N CYS A 148 14.83 -4.49 -7.28
CA CYS A 148 13.59 -4.83 -6.58
C CYS A 148 13.80 -5.33 -5.13
N ASN A 149 15.03 -5.60 -4.69
CA ASN A 149 15.32 -6.27 -3.41
C ASN A 149 15.02 -5.44 -2.14
N THR A 150 14.49 -4.23 -2.26
CA THR A 150 14.21 -3.34 -1.12
C THR A 150 12.72 -3.32 -0.80
N THR A 151 12.35 -2.83 0.38
CA THR A 151 10.93 -2.73 0.80
C THR A 151 10.11 -1.97 -0.24
N ILE A 152 9.11 -2.66 -0.81
CA ILE A 152 8.24 -2.15 -1.87
C ILE A 152 7.00 -1.50 -1.23
N GLN A 153 6.65 -0.31 -1.67
CA GLN A 153 5.31 0.24 -1.52
C GLN A 153 4.52 -0.04 -2.80
N VAL A 154 3.25 -0.42 -2.67
CA VAL A 154 2.40 -0.72 -3.82
C VAL A 154 1.12 0.07 -3.75
N ILE A 155 0.69 0.59 -4.90
CA ILE A 155 -0.61 1.21 -5.05
C ILE A 155 -1.24 0.80 -6.37
N CYS A 156 -2.56 0.63 -6.38
CA CYS A 156 -3.28 0.38 -7.62
C CYS A 156 -3.82 1.71 -8.16
N CYS A 157 -3.44 2.12 -9.36
CA CYS A 157 -4.03 3.28 -10.02
C CYS A 157 -4.51 2.85 -11.39
N ASN A 158 -5.76 3.19 -11.76
CA ASN A 158 -6.34 2.85 -13.05
C ASN A 158 -6.20 1.37 -13.45
N ARG A 159 -6.38 0.44 -12.49
CA ARG A 159 -6.25 -1.03 -12.64
C ARG A 159 -4.84 -1.54 -12.93
N VAL A 160 -3.85 -0.65 -12.85
CA VAL A 160 -2.43 -0.96 -12.95
C VAL A 160 -1.82 -0.89 -11.55
N LEU A 161 -0.91 -1.81 -11.22
CA LEU A 161 -0.15 -1.72 -9.99
C LEU A 161 1.13 -0.93 -10.22
N TYR A 162 1.36 0.05 -9.36
CA TYR A 162 2.58 0.82 -9.28
C TYR A 162 3.31 0.38 -8.03
N CYS A 163 4.52 -0.15 -8.22
CA CYS A 163 5.41 -0.57 -7.17
C CYS A 163 6.57 0.42 -7.11
N VAL A 164 6.78 1.03 -5.95
CA VAL A 164 7.82 2.03 -5.71
C VAL A 164 8.75 1.52 -4.63
N ASP A 165 10.04 1.61 -4.90
CA ASP A 165 11.08 1.20 -3.95
C ASP A 165 11.57 2.37 -3.08
N LEU A 166 12.54 2.11 -2.21
CA LEU A 166 13.09 3.13 -1.30
C LEU A 166 13.91 4.24 -2.00
N HIS A 167 14.18 4.07 -3.30
CA HIS A 167 14.85 5.04 -4.15
C HIS A 167 13.85 5.75 -5.08
N GLY A 168 12.54 5.55 -4.91
CA GLY A 168 11.54 6.18 -5.79
C GLY A 168 11.54 5.63 -7.22
N ARG A 169 12.20 4.50 -7.48
CA ARG A 169 12.09 3.83 -8.79
C ARG A 169 10.74 3.19 -8.89
N VAL A 170 10.11 3.33 -10.07
CA VAL A 170 8.75 2.86 -10.31
C VAL A 170 8.79 1.65 -11.23
N THR A 171 8.06 0.61 -10.83
CA THR A 171 7.76 -0.55 -11.65
C THR A 171 6.26 -0.69 -11.79
N ILE A 172 5.81 -1.17 -12.94
CA ILE A 172 4.41 -1.37 -13.26
C ILE A 172 4.13 -2.86 -13.43
N PHE A 173 3.01 -3.29 -12.84
CA PHE A 173 2.39 -4.55 -13.15
C PHE A 173 1.00 -4.34 -13.76
N ASP A 174 0.82 -4.90 -14.96
CA ASP A 174 -0.47 -4.98 -15.63
C ASP A 174 -0.95 -6.44 -15.62
N ALA A 175 -2.01 -6.68 -14.84
CA ALA A 175 -2.62 -8.00 -14.71
C ALA A 175 -3.30 -8.48 -15.99
N LYS A 176 -3.83 -7.58 -16.82
CA LYS A 176 -4.52 -7.93 -18.07
C LYS A 176 -3.55 -8.56 -19.06
N HIS A 177 -2.35 -7.99 -19.15
CA HIS A 177 -1.30 -8.48 -20.05
C HIS A 177 -0.30 -9.40 -19.34
N SER A 178 -0.48 -9.67 -18.04
CA SER A 178 0.46 -10.41 -17.19
C SER A 178 1.90 -9.93 -17.41
N SER A 179 2.09 -8.61 -17.38
CA SER A 179 3.36 -7.98 -17.73
C SER A 179 3.93 -7.19 -16.56
N TRP A 180 5.26 -7.18 -16.46
CA TRP A 180 6.03 -6.42 -15.48
C TRP A 180 7.07 -5.58 -16.22
N SER A 181 7.08 -4.28 -15.97
CA SER A 181 8.03 -3.35 -16.59
C SER A 181 8.61 -2.40 -15.55
N SER A 182 9.90 -2.11 -15.67
CA SER A 182 10.50 -0.96 -14.98
C SER A 182 10.28 0.29 -15.81
N ILE A 183 9.95 1.39 -15.14
CA ILE A 183 9.87 2.68 -15.79
C ILE A 183 11.20 3.40 -15.56
N PRO A 184 11.84 3.93 -16.62
CA PRO A 184 13.02 4.76 -16.44
C PRO A 184 12.70 5.92 -15.49
N CYS A 185 13.62 6.19 -14.55
CA CYS A 185 13.53 7.31 -13.63
C CYS A 185 14.75 8.20 -13.82
N ARG A 186 14.55 9.52 -13.79
CA ARG A 186 15.64 10.50 -13.85
C ARG A 186 16.48 10.35 -12.57
N LYS A 187 17.73 9.88 -12.72
CA LYS A 187 18.64 9.51 -11.61
C LYS A 187 18.94 10.68 -10.65
N ASP A 188 18.76 11.91 -11.11
CA ASP A 188 18.92 13.16 -10.38
C ASP A 188 17.69 13.54 -9.52
N LYS A 189 16.55 12.83 -9.65
CA LYS A 189 15.27 13.20 -9.03
C LYS A 189 14.57 12.08 -8.25
N SER A 190 15.26 10.96 -7.99
CA SER A 190 14.85 9.98 -6.98
C SER A 190 14.91 10.58 -5.57
N PHE A 191 13.78 11.00 -4.97
CA PHE A 191 13.66 11.55 -3.59
C PHE A 191 14.92 12.27 -3.04
N GLY A 192 15.55 13.15 -3.83
CA GLY A 192 16.77 13.88 -3.45
C GLY A 192 18.00 13.02 -3.09
N GLY A 193 18.11 11.78 -3.58
CA GLY A 193 19.22 10.86 -3.35
C GLY A 193 19.23 10.19 -1.96
N SER A 194 18.25 10.48 -1.10
CA SER A 194 18.12 9.90 0.23
C SER A 194 17.18 8.70 0.24
N VAL A 195 17.57 7.64 0.97
CA VAL A 195 16.71 6.46 1.18
C VAL A 195 15.56 6.86 2.09
N CYS A 196 14.34 6.85 1.56
CA CYS A 196 13.13 7.09 2.35
C CYS A 196 12.09 6.01 2.04
N LYS A 197 11.23 5.70 3.01
CA LYS A 197 10.05 4.87 2.77
C LYS A 197 8.89 5.80 2.42
N PRO A 198 8.57 6.01 1.13
CA PRO A 198 7.49 6.91 0.77
C PRO A 198 6.15 6.35 1.26
N TYR A 199 5.18 7.23 1.50
CA TYR A 199 3.79 6.85 1.66
C TYR A 199 3.06 7.14 0.35
N LEU A 200 2.65 6.09 -0.36
CA LEU A 200 1.97 6.24 -1.64
C LEU A 200 0.48 6.48 -1.44
N VAL A 201 -0.05 7.46 -2.15
CA VAL A 201 -1.48 7.77 -2.23
C VAL A 201 -1.86 7.90 -3.70
N GLU A 202 -3.06 7.44 -4.02
CA GLU A 202 -3.68 7.65 -5.32
C GLU A 202 -4.85 8.57 -5.04
N PHE A 203 -4.94 9.65 -5.81
CA PHE A 203 -6.02 10.63 -5.73
C PHE A 203 -6.34 11.09 -7.15
N ASN A 204 -7.61 11.00 -7.54
CA ASN A 204 -8.11 11.43 -8.85
C ASN A 204 -7.35 10.84 -10.07
N GLY A 205 -6.92 9.59 -9.99
CA GLY A 205 -6.17 8.91 -11.05
C GLY A 205 -4.68 9.26 -11.10
N GLU A 206 -4.19 10.02 -10.12
CA GLU A 206 -2.82 10.47 -10.01
C GLU A 206 -2.15 9.87 -8.77
N ILE A 207 -0.82 9.72 -8.81
CA ILE A 207 -0.07 9.08 -7.73
C ILE A 207 0.81 10.12 -7.04
N TYR A 208 0.72 10.13 -5.72
CA TYR A 208 1.48 10.99 -4.83
C TYR A 208 2.33 10.13 -3.89
N ALA A 209 3.49 10.64 -3.51
CA ALA A 209 4.39 10.04 -2.53
C ALA A 209 4.69 11.07 -1.45
N GLY A 210 4.27 10.78 -0.22
CA GLY A 210 4.62 11.57 0.94
C GLY A 210 5.93 11.10 1.57
N LYS A 211 6.86 12.01 1.80
CA LYS A 211 8.09 11.75 2.57
C LYS A 211 7.94 12.30 3.99
N LYS A 212 8.29 11.47 4.97
CA LYS A 212 8.24 11.85 6.38
C LYS A 212 9.59 12.43 6.83
N GLY A 213 9.53 13.55 7.55
CA GLY A 213 10.67 14.15 8.23
C GLY A 213 11.04 13.41 9.52
N SER A 214 11.99 13.97 10.27
CA SER A 214 12.62 13.33 11.45
C SER A 214 11.67 12.95 12.58
N TYR A 215 10.46 13.48 12.60
CA TYR A 215 9.45 13.25 13.64
C TYR A 215 8.23 12.44 13.15
N GLY A 216 8.30 11.85 11.95
CA GLY A 216 7.19 11.11 11.35
C GLY A 216 6.06 12.00 10.81
N VAL A 217 6.23 13.32 10.89
CA VAL A 217 5.41 14.35 10.24
C VAL A 217 5.69 14.32 8.74
N LEU A 218 4.65 14.47 7.93
CA LEU A 218 4.76 14.59 6.49
C LEU A 218 5.48 15.92 6.18
N ASP A 219 6.60 15.84 5.49
CA ASP A 219 7.52 16.96 5.25
C ASP A 219 7.41 17.44 3.80
N GLU A 220 7.42 16.49 2.86
CA GLU A 220 7.39 16.77 1.42
C GLU A 220 6.36 15.85 0.75
N ILE A 221 5.67 16.37 -0.26
CA ILE A 221 4.74 15.61 -1.10
C ILE A 221 5.25 15.69 -2.53
N TYR A 222 5.36 14.53 -3.17
CA TYR A 222 5.78 14.42 -4.56
C TYR A 222 4.66 13.85 -5.41
N LYS A 223 4.42 14.43 -6.58
CA LYS A 223 3.53 13.88 -7.60
C LYS A 223 4.34 13.12 -8.64
N LEU A 224 3.90 11.91 -8.96
CA LEU A 224 4.47 11.13 -10.05
C LEU A 224 4.02 11.73 -11.39
N LYS A 225 4.97 12.14 -12.22
CA LYS A 225 4.73 12.62 -13.58
C LYS A 225 5.45 11.75 -14.59
N PHE A 226 4.86 11.66 -15.78
CA PHE A 226 5.46 11.04 -16.95
C PHE A 226 5.83 12.17 -17.91
N ASP A 227 7.05 12.17 -18.42
CA ASP A 227 7.41 13.02 -19.54
C ASP A 227 6.97 12.41 -20.88
N ASN A 228 7.18 13.16 -21.96
CA ASN A 228 6.79 12.76 -23.31
C ASN A 228 7.49 11.48 -23.80
N ASP A 229 8.62 11.11 -23.20
CA ASP A 229 9.41 9.93 -23.53
C ASP A 229 9.05 8.72 -22.64
N GLY A 230 8.06 8.87 -21.75
CA GLY A 230 7.63 7.83 -20.83
C GLY A 230 8.57 7.64 -19.63
N VAL A 231 9.47 8.59 -19.38
CA VAL A 231 10.34 8.61 -18.20
C VAL A 231 9.57 9.20 -17.02
N THR A 232 9.67 8.55 -15.87
CA THR A 232 9.09 9.03 -14.63
C THR A 232 9.93 10.10 -13.96
N ASP A 233 9.23 11.07 -13.37
CA ASP A 233 9.79 12.09 -12.50
C ASP A 233 8.91 12.29 -11.27
N TRP A 234 9.53 12.55 -10.12
CA TRP A 234 8.84 12.92 -8.89
C TRP A 234 8.97 14.43 -8.71
N VAL A 235 7.85 15.14 -8.84
CA VAL A 235 7.82 16.60 -8.74
C VAL A 235 7.22 16.99 -7.41
N GLU A 236 7.97 17.75 -6.61
CA GLU A 236 7.48 18.29 -5.34
C GLU A 236 6.27 19.19 -5.55
N VAL A 237 5.30 19.08 -4.64
CA VAL A 237 4.05 19.83 -4.64
C VAL A 237 4.02 20.64 -3.35
N GLU A 238 4.01 21.96 -3.49
CA GLU A 238 4.01 22.88 -2.34
C GLU A 238 2.62 22.99 -1.69
N ASP A 239 1.53 22.80 -2.46
CA ASP A 239 0.14 22.83 -1.99
C ASP A 239 -0.75 21.76 -2.67
N LEU A 240 -1.59 21.08 -1.89
CA LEU A 240 -2.64 20.19 -2.41
C LEU A 240 -3.90 21.04 -2.69
N ASP A 241 -4.04 21.51 -3.93
CA ASP A 241 -5.26 22.19 -4.43
C ASP A 241 -6.50 21.28 -4.45
#